data_AF-A0A085N8L5-F1
#
_entry.id   AF-A0A085N8L5-F1
#
_cell.length_a   1.000
_cell.length_b   1.000
_cell.length_c   1.000
_cell.angle_alpha   90.00
_cell.angle_beta   90.00
_cell.angle_gamma   90.00
#
_symmetry.space_group_name_H-M   'P 1'
#
loop_
_entity.id
_entity.type
_entity.pdbx_description
1 polymer ?
#
loop_
_entity_poly.entity_id
_entity_poly.type
_entity_poly.pdbx_seq_one_letter_code
_entity_poly.pdbx_strand_id
1 'polypeptide(L)'
;MHGMETSNILGSVYTSKSKEGQRREELRMSGKCSFAGTVRNGIVAELNTKSCLEHAMRKGPSNRIAMNMDKVTIAIHLDQGDCPVAAGSELSGVVHLSYNESVLRVTDISIGLRGEARASWVSKVSDKIFDTSEPLIDQTAGNSVMPAESVNVREKTSIPFLFRLPSDLPSSIETKFGFIRYEVYVTVDVEYSQMSGCFLSSGSRQFKSLTTSRTVPIIALTGELMLSSLPSLSTEQKEQFDDVVCCWRHNVIVLELQTSSWVFTIGQVVSVRVKVVNQSHRQLAWCSLLLVRQVQFHAQSRYEDVADCRQFCTDVVCVDLPNVTSGDEYLDNVSFHVPNDLVPTSLHPCLVSVAYKLMLRVKNGTSHEIGLPVYLATK
;
A
#
# COMPACT_ATOMS: atom_id res chain seq x y z
N MET A 1 -0.82 50.93 26.60
CA MET A 1 -0.91 49.70 27.41
C MET A 1 -1.53 48.62 26.54
N HIS A 2 -0.75 47.56 26.29
CA HIS A 2 -0.99 46.26 25.65
C HIS A 2 -2.02 46.16 24.50
N GLY A 3 -1.67 45.80 23.25
CA GLY A 3 -0.58 44.95 22.77
C GLY A 3 -1.10 43.53 22.52
N MET A 4 -1.63 43.27 21.33
CA MET A 4 -1.97 41.93 20.84
C MET A 4 -0.88 41.49 19.87
N GLU A 5 -0.10 40.50 20.27
CA GLU A 5 0.88 39.81 19.43
C GLU A 5 0.20 38.67 18.65
N THR A 6 0.44 38.66 17.35
CA THR A 6 0.21 37.57 16.41
C THR A 6 1.34 36.55 16.54
N SER A 7 1.03 35.27 16.78
CA SER A 7 2.01 34.18 16.70
C SER A 7 1.99 33.51 15.32
N ASN A 8 3.07 33.75 14.57
CA ASN A 8 3.52 32.95 13.43
C ASN A 8 4.03 31.58 13.92
N ILE A 9 3.72 30.49 13.22
CA ILE A 9 4.56 29.28 13.25
C ILE A 9 4.67 28.72 11.82
N LEU A 10 5.85 28.89 11.24
CA LEU A 10 6.32 28.33 9.98
C LEU A 10 7.74 27.80 10.26
N GLY A 11 8.02 26.56 9.86
CA GLY A 11 9.37 26.01 9.65
C GLY A 11 10.11 25.51 10.89
N SER A 12 10.22 24.18 11.05
CA SER A 12 11.38 23.59 11.72
C SER A 12 12.38 23.08 10.68
N VAL A 13 13.40 23.91 10.47
CA VAL A 13 14.68 23.49 9.90
C VAL A 13 15.41 22.73 10.99
N TYR A 14 15.53 21.40 10.87
CA TYR A 14 16.47 20.65 11.68
C TYR A 14 17.78 20.47 10.91
N THR A 15 18.78 21.25 11.32
CA THR A 15 20.19 21.01 11.01
C THR A 15 20.66 19.73 11.69
N SER A 16 20.88 18.65 10.93
CA SER A 16 21.70 17.53 11.39
C SER A 16 23.12 17.68 10.86
N LYS A 17 24.06 17.96 11.77
CA LYS A 17 25.49 17.95 11.49
C LYS A 17 25.94 16.59 10.94
N SER A 18 26.81 16.67 9.95
CA SER A 18 27.59 15.60 9.36
C SER A 18 28.20 14.64 10.39
N LYS A 19 27.97 13.34 10.21
CA LYS A 19 29.00 12.33 10.47
C LYS A 19 29.14 11.40 9.28
N GLU A 20 30.37 11.44 8.82
CA GLU A 20 31.00 10.75 7.73
C GLU A 20 31.16 9.27 8.06
N GLY A 21 30.97 8.40 7.05
CA GLY A 21 31.51 7.04 7.04
C GLY A 21 30.53 5.92 7.38
N GLN A 22 29.88 5.36 6.37
CA GLN A 22 29.81 3.90 6.25
C GLN A 22 29.63 3.44 4.80
N ARG A 23 30.55 2.58 4.39
CA ARG A 23 30.75 1.99 3.07
C ARG A 23 29.45 1.41 2.47
N ARG A 24 29.24 1.71 1.19
CA ARG A 24 28.51 0.86 0.24
C ARG A 24 29.43 -0.30 -0.16
N GLU A 25 29.01 -1.54 0.07
CA GLU A 25 29.41 -2.68 -0.74
C GLU A 25 28.16 -3.27 -1.40
N GLU A 26 28.23 -3.36 -2.72
CA GLU A 26 27.24 -3.95 -3.61
C GLU A 26 27.18 -5.47 -3.43
N LEU A 27 26.04 -6.07 -3.79
CA LEU A 27 26.05 -7.34 -4.53
C LEU A 27 24.84 -7.37 -5.46
N ARG A 28 25.12 -7.09 -6.74
CA ARG A 28 24.31 -7.48 -7.89
C ARG A 28 24.45 -8.99 -8.08
N MET A 29 23.34 -9.69 -8.26
CA MET A 29 23.32 -11.00 -8.91
C MET A 29 22.41 -10.91 -10.13
N SER A 30 23.05 -10.82 -11.30
CA SER A 30 22.45 -11.08 -12.60
C SER A 30 22.29 -12.59 -12.79
N GLY A 31 21.09 -13.04 -13.14
CA GLY A 31 20.83 -14.41 -13.56
C GLY A 31 19.64 -14.46 -14.49
N LYS A 32 19.91 -14.54 -15.80
CA LYS A 32 18.93 -14.89 -16.83
C LYS A 32 18.48 -16.33 -16.62
N CYS A 33 17.17 -16.58 -16.61
CA CYS A 33 16.58 -17.84 -17.06
C CYS A 33 15.17 -17.57 -17.58
N SER A 34 15.03 -17.74 -18.89
CA SER A 34 13.78 -17.86 -19.63
C SER A 34 13.14 -19.22 -19.37
N PHE A 35 11.83 -19.29 -19.13
CA PHE A 35 10.99 -20.40 -19.59
C PHE A 35 9.53 -19.95 -19.72
N ALA A 36 8.97 -20.23 -20.90
CA ALA A 36 7.57 -20.07 -21.24
C ALA A 36 6.70 -21.20 -20.63
N GLY A 37 5.43 -20.93 -20.35
CA GLY A 37 4.46 -21.97 -19.98
C GLY A 37 3.12 -21.42 -19.48
N THR A 38 2.07 -21.68 -20.25
CA THR A 38 0.70 -21.16 -20.16
C THR A 38 -0.19 -21.95 -19.16
N VAL A 39 -0.99 -21.22 -18.37
CA VAL A 39 -2.33 -21.47 -17.78
C VAL A 39 -2.85 -22.93 -17.60
N ARG A 40 -3.17 -23.33 -16.35
CA ARG A 40 -4.54 -23.69 -15.83
C ARG A 40 -4.52 -24.48 -14.51
N ASN A 41 -5.47 -24.10 -13.64
CA ASN A 41 -6.22 -24.88 -12.65
C ASN A 41 -5.50 -25.63 -11.50
N GLY A 42 -5.73 -25.13 -10.28
CA GLY A 42 -6.46 -25.86 -9.23
C GLY A 42 -5.77 -27.01 -8.47
N ILE A 43 -6.14 -27.07 -7.18
CA ILE A 43 -6.08 -28.20 -6.22
C ILE A 43 -5.00 -28.09 -5.13
N VAL A 44 -5.52 -28.34 -3.93
CA VAL A 44 -5.02 -28.19 -2.58
C VAL A 44 -4.36 -29.49 -2.10
N ALA A 45 -3.31 -29.31 -1.28
CA ALA A 45 -2.76 -30.14 -0.20
C ALA A 45 -2.33 -31.61 -0.46
N GLU A 46 -1.15 -31.98 0.06
CA GLU A 46 -1.04 -32.78 1.29
C GLU A 46 0.44 -33.02 1.66
N LEU A 47 0.81 -32.67 2.89
CA LEU A 47 2.09 -33.04 3.49
C LEU A 47 1.88 -34.31 4.32
N ASN A 48 2.58 -35.36 3.88
CA ASN A 48 2.77 -36.65 4.53
C ASN A 48 3.32 -36.54 5.96
N THR A 49 2.69 -37.24 6.90
CA THR A 49 3.40 -37.92 7.99
C THR A 49 2.79 -39.32 8.20
N LYS A 50 3.60 -40.34 7.87
CA LYS A 50 3.37 -41.75 8.19
C LYS A 50 4.06 -42.12 9.52
N SER A 51 3.55 -43.21 10.13
CA SER A 51 4.12 -44.05 11.22
C SER A 51 3.33 -43.88 12.53
N CYS A 52 2.74 -44.90 13.18
CA CYS A 52 2.83 -46.35 13.00
C CYS A 52 1.72 -47.08 13.81
N LEU A 53 1.52 -48.34 13.44
CA LEU A 53 1.00 -49.49 14.21
C LEU A 53 -0.50 -49.83 14.21
N GLU A 54 -0.75 -50.88 13.43
CA GLU A 54 -1.93 -51.73 13.24
C GLU A 54 -2.30 -52.51 14.52
N HIS A 55 -3.61 -52.75 14.75
CA HIS A 55 -4.16 -54.11 14.73
C HIS A 55 -5.70 -54.12 14.66
N ALA A 56 -6.20 -55.12 13.94
CA ALA A 56 -7.51 -55.22 13.32
C ALA A 56 -8.65 -55.70 14.24
N MET A 57 -9.91 -55.44 13.85
CA MET A 57 -10.96 -56.48 13.62
C MET A 57 -12.33 -55.84 13.24
N ARG A 58 -12.71 -56.07 11.96
CA ARG A 58 -14.04 -56.18 11.32
C ARG A 58 -15.32 -55.67 12.05
N LYS A 59 -16.08 -54.79 11.39
CA LYS A 59 -17.51 -54.99 10.98
C LYS A 59 -18.10 -53.79 10.18
N GLY A 60 -18.62 -54.07 8.98
CA GLY A 60 -19.77 -53.40 8.33
C GLY A 60 -19.51 -52.16 7.44
N PRO A 61 -20.05 -52.10 6.20
CA PRO A 61 -20.01 -50.88 5.40
C PRO A 61 -21.18 -49.97 5.82
N SER A 62 -20.92 -49.01 6.71
CA SER A 62 -21.87 -47.93 6.99
C SER A 62 -21.66 -46.81 5.98
N ASN A 63 -22.40 -46.89 4.88
CA ASN A 63 -22.67 -45.77 4.01
C ASN A 63 -23.57 -44.78 4.78
N ARG A 64 -22.99 -43.75 5.41
CA ARG A 64 -23.69 -42.50 5.76
C ARG A 64 -22.72 -41.33 5.63
N ILE A 65 -22.79 -40.73 4.44
CA ILE A 65 -22.67 -39.30 4.15
C ILE A 65 -22.45 -38.49 5.44
N ALA A 66 -21.20 -38.09 5.69
CA ALA A 66 -20.92 -36.99 6.59
C ALA A 66 -21.51 -35.74 5.93
N MET A 67 -22.78 -35.47 6.20
CA MET A 67 -23.41 -34.24 5.76
C MET A 67 -22.68 -33.11 6.48
N ASN A 68 -21.96 -32.32 5.69
CA ASN A 68 -21.28 -31.09 6.09
C ASN A 68 -22.34 -30.02 6.44
N MET A 69 -23.11 -30.25 7.51
CA MET A 69 -24.30 -29.45 7.89
C MET A 69 -23.98 -28.21 8.74
N ASP A 70 -22.72 -28.02 9.11
CA ASP A 70 -22.28 -26.95 10.04
C ASP A 70 -21.70 -25.72 9.32
N LYS A 71 -21.80 -25.65 8.00
CA LYS A 71 -21.12 -24.59 7.24
C LYS A 71 -21.99 -23.33 7.15
N VAL A 72 -21.72 -22.37 8.02
CA VAL A 72 -22.09 -20.96 7.80
C VAL A 72 -21.17 -20.38 6.74
N THR A 73 -21.75 -19.72 5.74
CA THR A 73 -21.02 -19.01 4.69
C THR A 73 -21.42 -17.54 4.71
N ILE A 74 -20.42 -16.67 4.82
CA ILE A 74 -20.57 -15.21 4.79
C ILE A 74 -19.84 -14.72 3.54
N ALA A 75 -20.51 -13.98 2.67
CA ALA A 75 -19.92 -13.37 1.49
C ALA A 75 -20.23 -11.87 1.46
N ILE A 76 -19.20 -11.04 1.29
CA ILE A 76 -19.33 -9.58 1.23
C ILE A 76 -19.22 -9.16 -0.23
N HIS A 77 -20.27 -8.57 -0.78
CA HIS A 77 -20.29 -8.02 -2.14
C HIS A 77 -20.33 -6.51 -2.07
N LEU A 78 -19.38 -5.86 -2.74
CA LEU A 78 -19.33 -4.41 -2.88
C LEU A 78 -19.97 -4.01 -4.20
N ASP A 79 -20.73 -2.93 -4.23
CA ASP A 79 -21.43 -2.49 -5.45
C ASP A 79 -20.44 -2.08 -6.56
N GLN A 80 -19.30 -1.51 -6.17
CA GLN A 80 -18.20 -1.17 -7.09
C GLN A 80 -17.29 -2.35 -7.46
N GLY A 81 -17.53 -3.55 -6.94
CA GLY A 81 -16.64 -4.70 -7.12
C GLY A 81 -15.25 -4.47 -6.52
N ASP A 82 -14.21 -4.68 -7.33
CA ASP A 82 -12.81 -4.49 -6.93
C ASP A 82 -12.25 -3.11 -7.35
N CYS A 83 -13.10 -2.22 -7.86
CA CYS A 83 -12.69 -0.88 -8.26
C CYS A 83 -12.39 -0.02 -7.02
N PRO A 84 -11.37 0.87 -7.10
CA PRO A 84 -11.10 1.81 -6.03
C PRO A 84 -12.26 2.78 -5.77
N VAL A 85 -12.47 3.11 -4.50
CA VAL A 85 -13.47 4.06 -4.03
C VAL A 85 -12.78 5.36 -3.64
N ALA A 86 -13.34 6.51 -4.02
CA ALA A 86 -12.79 7.79 -3.62
C ALA A 86 -13.05 8.09 -2.14
N ALA A 87 -12.08 8.66 -1.43
CA ALA A 87 -12.32 9.27 -0.11
C ALA A 87 -13.45 10.31 -0.21
N GLY A 88 -14.27 10.46 0.84
CA GLY A 88 -15.41 11.38 0.82
C GLY A 88 -16.67 10.84 0.11
N SER A 89 -16.60 9.69 -0.56
CA SER A 89 -17.74 9.08 -1.24
C SER A 89 -18.47 8.04 -0.36
N GLU A 90 -19.53 7.45 -0.89
CA GLU A 90 -20.28 6.40 -0.21
C GLU A 90 -19.78 5.01 -0.64
N LEU A 91 -19.58 4.12 0.33
CA LEU A 91 -19.23 2.71 0.14
C LEU A 91 -20.46 1.86 0.45
N SER A 92 -20.99 1.19 -0.56
CA SER A 92 -22.20 0.36 -0.45
C SER A 92 -21.94 -1.08 -0.89
N GLY A 93 -22.82 -1.97 -0.42
CA GLY A 93 -22.77 -3.36 -0.79
C GLY A 93 -23.82 -4.20 -0.07
N VAL A 94 -23.70 -5.51 -0.24
CA VAL A 94 -24.61 -6.50 0.33
C VAL A 94 -23.80 -7.64 0.94
N VAL A 95 -24.17 -8.03 2.15
CA VAL A 95 -23.65 -9.23 2.81
C VAL A 95 -24.62 -10.38 2.54
N HIS A 96 -24.11 -11.45 1.93
CA HIS A 96 -24.83 -12.71 1.76
C HIS A 96 -24.48 -13.72 2.85
N LEU A 97 -25.47 -14.14 3.62
CA LEU A 97 -25.36 -15.12 4.68
C LEU A 97 -26.14 -16.40 4.31
N SER A 98 -25.47 -17.54 4.36
CA SER A 98 -26.07 -18.86 4.13
C SER A 98 -25.71 -19.81 5.27
N TYR A 99 -26.72 -20.37 5.93
CA TYR A 99 -26.57 -21.31 7.06
C TYR A 99 -27.74 -22.28 7.12
N ASN A 100 -27.57 -23.37 7.89
CA ASN A 100 -28.63 -24.34 8.14
C ASN A 100 -29.40 -23.98 9.42
N GLU A 101 -30.58 -23.39 9.26
CA GLU A 101 -31.42 -22.95 10.37
C GLU A 101 -31.91 -24.09 11.28
N SER A 102 -31.93 -25.32 10.76
CA SER A 102 -32.32 -26.51 11.55
C SER A 102 -31.27 -26.91 12.58
N VAL A 103 -30.06 -26.37 12.47
CA VAL A 103 -28.91 -26.69 13.33
C VAL A 103 -28.40 -25.44 14.07
N LEU A 104 -28.52 -24.28 13.44
CA LEU A 104 -27.92 -23.03 13.87
C LEU A 104 -28.96 -21.92 13.94
N ARG A 105 -28.92 -21.15 15.03
CA ARG A 105 -29.64 -19.89 15.18
C ARG A 105 -28.65 -18.74 15.13
N VAL A 106 -28.83 -17.82 14.20
CA VAL A 106 -28.07 -16.57 14.16
C VAL A 106 -28.63 -15.64 15.24
N THR A 107 -27.79 -15.23 16.18
CA THR A 107 -28.18 -14.35 17.28
C THR A 107 -27.83 -12.90 17.01
N ASP A 108 -26.71 -12.62 16.34
CA ASP A 108 -26.31 -11.25 16.02
C ASP A 108 -25.56 -11.20 14.67
N ILE A 109 -25.71 -10.08 13.97
CA ILE A 109 -24.96 -9.73 12.77
C ILE A 109 -24.51 -8.28 12.91
N SER A 110 -23.20 -8.08 12.94
CA SER A 110 -22.55 -6.77 12.94
C SER A 110 -21.75 -6.58 11.67
N ILE A 111 -21.95 -5.45 10.99
CA ILE A 111 -21.22 -5.06 9.77
C ILE A 111 -20.47 -3.79 10.09
N GLY A 112 -19.15 -3.79 9.88
CA GLY A 112 -18.31 -2.63 10.13
C GLY A 112 -17.33 -2.37 8.99
N LEU A 113 -16.76 -1.17 9.02
CA LEU A 113 -15.69 -0.70 8.16
C LEU A 113 -14.55 -0.25 9.06
N ARG A 114 -13.38 -0.84 8.87
CA ARG A 114 -12.15 -0.40 9.56
C ARG A 114 -11.09 0.01 8.56
N GLY A 115 -10.27 0.98 8.94
CA GLY A 115 -9.07 1.39 8.22
C GLY A 115 -7.92 1.58 9.17
N GLU A 116 -6.75 1.12 8.76
CA GLU A 116 -5.52 1.15 9.56
C GLU A 116 -4.34 1.53 8.66
N ALA A 117 -3.52 2.47 9.13
CA ALA A 117 -2.16 2.64 8.66
C ALA A 117 -1.22 1.90 9.61
N ARG A 118 -0.33 1.08 9.07
CA ARG A 118 0.65 0.35 9.87
C ARG A 118 2.03 0.44 9.24
N ALA A 119 3.05 0.59 10.07
CA ALA A 119 4.43 0.51 9.65
C ALA A 119 5.22 -0.35 10.63
N SER A 120 5.97 -1.29 10.08
CA SER A 120 6.77 -2.23 10.86
C SER A 120 8.02 -2.68 10.13
N TRP A 121 9.13 -2.69 10.86
CA TRP A 121 10.39 -3.26 10.41
C TRP A 121 11.31 -3.61 11.57
N VAL A 122 12.30 -4.44 11.28
CA VAL A 122 13.45 -4.68 12.17
C VAL A 122 14.64 -3.90 11.64
N SER A 123 15.26 -3.09 12.50
CA SER A 123 16.53 -2.42 12.18
C SER A 123 17.65 -3.45 12.22
N LYS A 124 18.41 -3.57 11.12
CA LYS A 124 19.57 -4.48 11.05
C LYS A 124 20.79 -3.97 11.82
N VAL A 125 20.79 -2.70 12.22
CA VAL A 125 21.93 -2.05 12.89
C VAL A 125 21.78 -2.08 14.40
N SER A 126 20.54 -1.92 14.88
CA SER A 126 20.24 -1.84 16.31
C SER A 126 19.45 -3.03 16.83
N ASP A 127 19.04 -3.96 15.96
CA ASP A 127 18.12 -5.08 16.25
C ASP A 127 16.78 -4.66 16.87
N LYS A 128 16.46 -3.36 16.83
CA LYS A 128 15.20 -2.81 17.35
C LYS A 128 14.06 -3.16 16.41
N ILE A 129 12.92 -3.49 17.01
CA ILE A 129 11.67 -3.79 16.32
C ILE A 129 10.80 -2.54 16.38
N PHE A 130 10.55 -1.96 15.21
CA PHE A 130 9.62 -0.86 15.02
C PHE A 130 8.28 -1.44 14.56
N ASP A 131 7.20 -1.07 15.24
CA ASP A 131 5.84 -1.50 14.88
C ASP A 131 4.84 -0.49 15.46
N THR A 132 4.16 0.23 14.58
CA THR A 132 3.17 1.22 14.98
C THR A 132 1.99 1.14 14.03
N SER A 133 0.80 1.19 14.61
CA SER A 133 -0.49 1.16 13.92
C SER A 133 -1.30 2.37 14.32
N GLU A 134 -1.97 2.98 13.36
CA GLU A 134 -2.84 4.14 13.52
C GLU A 134 -4.22 3.79 12.93
N PRO A 135 -5.29 3.81 13.74
CA PRO A 135 -6.65 3.66 13.23
C PRO A 135 -7.04 4.92 12.45
N LEU A 136 -7.49 4.74 11.22
CA LEU A 136 -7.92 5.84 10.33
C LEU A 136 -9.44 6.01 10.31
N ILE A 137 -10.17 4.90 10.48
CA ILE A 137 -11.62 4.86 10.50
C ILE A 137 -12.07 3.58 11.19
N ASP A 138 -13.12 3.69 12.01
CA ASP A 138 -13.86 2.55 12.54
C ASP A 138 -15.33 2.94 12.59
N GLN A 139 -16.13 2.39 11.68
CA GLN A 139 -17.57 2.62 11.59
C GLN A 139 -18.30 1.28 11.69
N THR A 140 -19.45 1.27 12.33
CA THR A 140 -20.37 0.13 12.33
C THR A 140 -21.68 0.58 11.70
N ALA A 141 -22.22 -0.21 10.76
CA ALA A 141 -23.56 0.02 10.25
C ALA A 141 -24.53 -0.19 11.43
N GLY A 142 -25.35 0.81 11.75
CA GLY A 142 -26.09 0.90 13.01
C GLY A 142 -26.85 -0.37 13.42
N ASN A 143 -26.79 -0.68 14.72
CA ASN A 143 -27.39 -1.77 15.49
C ASN A 143 -27.59 -3.12 14.76
N SER A 144 -26.85 -4.13 15.24
CA SER A 144 -27.25 -5.55 15.35
C SER A 144 -28.57 -5.88 14.62
N VAL A 145 -28.47 -6.45 13.42
CA VAL A 145 -29.66 -6.86 12.67
C VAL A 145 -30.18 -8.16 13.29
N MET A 146 -30.89 -8.04 14.41
CA MET A 146 -31.59 -9.16 15.02
C MET A 146 -32.63 -9.71 14.02
N PRO A 147 -32.60 -11.00 13.66
CA PRO A 147 -33.67 -11.56 12.86
C PRO A 147 -34.95 -11.64 13.72
N ALA A 148 -35.89 -10.69 13.54
CA ALA A 148 -37.23 -10.78 14.13
C ALA A 148 -37.88 -12.15 13.87
N GLU A 149 -38.45 -12.75 14.92
CA GLU A 149 -38.89 -14.16 15.04
C GLU A 149 -40.04 -14.61 14.09
N SER A 150 -40.50 -13.79 13.15
CA SER A 150 -41.71 -14.09 12.36
C SER A 150 -41.65 -13.73 10.87
N VAL A 151 -40.46 -13.54 10.29
CA VAL A 151 -40.32 -13.09 8.89
C VAL A 151 -39.59 -14.11 8.03
N ASN A 152 -40.13 -14.35 6.84
CA ASN A 152 -39.72 -15.33 5.84
C ASN A 152 -38.20 -15.31 5.57
N VAL A 153 -37.53 -16.42 5.87
CA VAL A 153 -36.08 -16.64 5.91
C VAL A 153 -35.36 -16.35 4.59
N ARG A 154 -36.05 -16.45 3.45
CA ARG A 154 -35.43 -16.27 2.13
C ARG A 154 -34.96 -14.84 1.86
N GLU A 155 -35.56 -13.83 2.51
CA GLU A 155 -35.25 -12.41 2.27
C GLU A 155 -34.17 -11.84 3.20
N LYS A 156 -33.82 -12.53 4.30
CA LYS A 156 -32.78 -12.08 5.28
C LYS A 156 -31.37 -12.62 5.02
N THR A 157 -31.17 -13.38 3.96
CA THR A 157 -29.82 -13.83 3.56
C THR A 157 -28.99 -12.71 2.95
N SER A 158 -29.58 -11.55 2.61
CA SER A 158 -28.92 -10.44 1.94
C SER A 158 -29.12 -9.15 2.72
N ILE A 159 -28.06 -8.65 3.35
CA ILE A 159 -28.11 -7.49 4.24
C ILE A 159 -27.36 -6.34 3.57
N PRO A 160 -28.05 -5.30 3.08
CA PRO A 160 -27.39 -4.15 2.49
C PRO A 160 -26.69 -3.32 3.56
N PHE A 161 -25.58 -2.70 3.20
CA PHE A 161 -24.88 -1.73 4.05
C PHE A 161 -24.47 -0.50 3.22
N LEU A 162 -24.28 0.61 3.93
CA LEU A 162 -23.81 1.87 3.37
C LEU A 162 -22.94 2.57 4.42
N PHE A 163 -21.71 2.90 4.05
CA PHE A 163 -20.78 3.70 4.84
C PHE A 163 -20.48 5.00 4.12
N ARG A 164 -20.36 6.09 4.87
CA ARG A 164 -19.89 7.38 4.34
C ARG A 164 -18.43 7.54 4.69
N LEU A 165 -17.57 7.57 3.67
CA LEU A 165 -16.14 7.70 3.85
C LEU A 165 -15.78 9.15 4.19
N PRO A 166 -14.93 9.41 5.20
CA PRO A 166 -14.31 10.71 5.39
C PRO A 166 -13.51 11.14 4.16
N SER A 167 -13.50 12.44 3.88
CA SER A 167 -12.81 13.03 2.72
C SER A 167 -11.29 13.10 2.87
N ASP A 168 -10.80 13.01 4.10
CA ASP A 168 -9.39 13.10 4.49
C ASP A 168 -8.69 11.73 4.55
N LEU A 169 -9.39 10.64 4.23
CA LEU A 169 -8.79 9.30 4.21
C LEU A 169 -7.62 9.22 3.21
N PRO A 170 -6.45 8.72 3.64
CA PRO A 170 -5.33 8.51 2.74
C PRO A 170 -5.57 7.33 1.80
N SER A 171 -4.89 7.34 0.65
CA SER A 171 -4.96 6.27 -0.35
C SER A 171 -4.43 4.94 0.21
N SER A 172 -5.08 3.84 -0.16
CA SER A 172 -4.59 2.49 0.12
C SER A 172 -3.26 2.25 -0.56
N ILE A 173 -2.31 1.67 0.18
CA ILE A 173 -1.00 1.30 -0.34
C ILE A 173 -0.47 0.09 0.41
N GLU A 174 0.16 -0.83 -0.30
CA GLU A 174 0.79 -2.03 0.27
C GLU A 174 2.28 -2.00 -0.08
N THR A 175 3.13 -2.10 0.94
CA THR A 175 4.58 -2.09 0.77
C THR A 175 5.26 -3.08 1.72
N LYS A 176 6.57 -3.26 1.56
CA LYS A 176 7.35 -4.16 2.42
C LYS A 176 7.55 -3.70 3.87
N PHE A 177 7.30 -2.43 4.19
CA PHE A 177 7.52 -1.87 5.54
C PHE A 177 6.24 -1.39 6.21
N GLY A 178 5.10 -1.55 5.55
CA GLY A 178 3.84 -1.02 6.04
C GLY A 178 2.77 -0.92 4.97
N PHE A 179 1.57 -0.60 5.40
CA PHE A 179 0.41 -0.47 4.55
C PHE A 179 -0.56 0.60 5.06
N ILE A 180 -1.44 1.04 4.17
CA ILE A 180 -2.71 1.69 4.48
C ILE A 180 -3.79 0.79 3.90
N ARG A 181 -4.64 0.21 4.75
CA ARG A 181 -5.63 -0.78 4.34
C ARG A 181 -6.98 -0.49 4.96
N TYR A 182 -8.02 -0.66 4.16
CA TYR A 182 -9.41 -0.59 4.60
C TYR A 182 -10.09 -1.92 4.34
N GLU A 183 -10.98 -2.31 5.22
CA GLU A 183 -11.79 -3.50 5.04
C GLU A 183 -13.19 -3.34 5.61
N VAL A 184 -14.17 -3.89 4.89
CA VAL A 184 -15.49 -4.18 5.43
C VAL A 184 -15.39 -5.52 6.14
N TYR A 185 -15.81 -5.58 7.39
CA TYR A 185 -15.86 -6.81 8.17
C TYR A 185 -17.30 -7.10 8.59
N VAL A 186 -17.62 -8.38 8.66
CA VAL A 186 -18.90 -8.88 9.13
C VAL A 186 -18.63 -9.89 10.21
N THR A 187 -19.25 -9.69 11.37
CA THR A 187 -19.25 -10.64 12.48
C THR A 187 -20.64 -11.19 12.66
N VAL A 188 -20.76 -12.52 12.69
CA VAL A 188 -22.02 -13.24 12.89
C VAL A 188 -21.88 -14.11 14.14
N ASP A 189 -22.73 -13.86 15.12
CA ASP A 189 -22.84 -14.70 16.30
C ASP A 189 -23.91 -15.77 16.07
N VAL A 190 -23.55 -17.03 16.30
CA VAL A 190 -24.43 -18.17 16.15
C VAL A 190 -24.52 -18.99 17.43
N GLU A 191 -25.70 -19.54 17.65
CA GLU A 191 -26.02 -20.48 18.72
C GLU A 191 -26.44 -21.81 18.10
N TYR A 192 -25.88 -22.91 18.59
CA TYR A 192 -26.22 -24.24 18.12
C TYR A 192 -27.47 -24.77 18.83
N SER A 193 -28.49 -25.16 18.07
CA SER A 193 -29.62 -25.90 18.64
C SER A 193 -29.12 -27.30 19.02
N GLN A 194 -29.38 -27.73 20.26
CA GLN A 194 -28.87 -29.00 20.80
C GLN A 194 -29.08 -30.15 19.81
N MET A 195 -27.97 -30.70 19.30
CA MET A 195 -28.02 -31.91 18.49
C MET A 195 -28.41 -33.06 19.41
N SER A 196 -29.61 -33.60 19.21
CA SER A 196 -30.11 -34.77 19.91
C SER A 196 -29.19 -35.96 19.62
N GLY A 197 -28.23 -36.28 20.48
CA GLY A 197 -27.44 -37.50 20.33
C GLY A 197 -26.09 -37.62 21.05
N CYS A 198 -25.49 -36.56 21.59
CA CYS A 198 -24.19 -36.66 22.26
C CYS A 198 -24.27 -36.26 23.73
N PHE A 199 -23.62 -37.05 24.59
CA PHE A 199 -23.55 -37.01 26.05
C PHE A 199 -22.88 -35.74 26.62
N LEU A 200 -23.28 -34.55 26.18
CA LEU A 200 -22.93 -33.30 26.84
C LEU A 200 -24.12 -32.86 27.67
N SER A 201 -23.84 -32.58 28.95
CA SER A 201 -24.78 -32.21 29.99
C SER A 201 -25.88 -31.28 29.47
N SER A 202 -27.15 -31.65 29.67
CA SER A 202 -28.31 -30.79 29.42
C SER A 202 -28.07 -29.40 30.02
N GLY A 203 -27.76 -28.40 29.19
CA GLY A 203 -27.63 -27.02 29.64
C GLY A 203 -26.58 -26.14 28.95
N SER A 204 -25.56 -26.68 28.26
CA SER A 204 -24.56 -25.82 27.61
C SER A 204 -24.99 -25.38 26.20
N ARG A 205 -25.47 -24.14 26.07
CA ARG A 205 -25.61 -23.47 24.78
C ARG A 205 -24.22 -23.14 24.26
N GLN A 206 -23.87 -23.66 23.08
CA GLN A 206 -22.60 -23.32 22.43
C GLN A 206 -22.80 -22.07 21.57
N PHE A 207 -22.01 -21.04 21.85
CA PHE A 207 -21.95 -19.80 21.07
C PHE A 207 -20.66 -19.75 20.28
N LYS A 208 -20.74 -19.28 19.04
CA LYS A 208 -19.58 -19.07 18.18
C LYS A 208 -19.74 -17.76 17.43
N SER A 209 -18.69 -16.93 17.44
CA SER A 209 -18.59 -15.73 16.63
C SER A 209 -17.77 -16.01 15.38
N LEU A 210 -18.28 -15.62 14.21
CA LEU A 210 -17.65 -15.81 12.92
C LEU A 210 -17.39 -14.46 12.26
N THR A 211 -16.13 -14.14 12.02
CA THR A 211 -15.74 -12.89 11.34
C THR A 211 -15.22 -13.18 9.93
N THR A 212 -15.71 -12.45 8.94
CA THR A 212 -15.21 -12.43 7.57
C THR A 212 -14.96 -10.98 7.18
N SER A 213 -13.89 -10.70 6.43
CA SER A 213 -13.62 -9.36 5.94
C SER A 213 -13.24 -9.33 4.47
N ARG A 214 -13.42 -8.17 3.85
CA ARG A 214 -13.09 -7.88 2.46
C ARG A 214 -12.37 -6.54 2.37
N THR A 215 -11.18 -6.56 1.78
CA THR A 215 -10.38 -5.34 1.54
C THR A 215 -11.07 -4.41 0.55
N VAL A 216 -11.00 -3.11 0.81
CA VAL A 216 -11.55 -2.05 -0.03
C VAL A 216 -10.41 -1.10 -0.43
N PRO A 217 -10.06 -0.99 -1.72
CA PRO A 217 -9.10 0.01 -2.16
C PRO A 217 -9.74 1.40 -2.10
N ILE A 218 -9.15 2.31 -1.32
CA ILE A 218 -9.57 3.71 -1.24
C ILE A 218 -8.50 4.60 -1.90
N ILE A 219 -8.92 5.63 -2.63
CA ILE A 219 -8.05 6.66 -3.22
C ILE A 219 -8.41 8.01 -2.60
N ALA A 220 -7.41 8.68 -2.01
CA ALA A 220 -7.59 10.03 -1.48
C ALA A 220 -7.98 11.01 -2.60
N LEU A 221 -8.89 11.94 -2.32
CA LEU A 221 -9.21 13.02 -3.28
C LEU A 221 -8.16 14.12 -3.13
N THR A 222 -7.23 14.19 -4.09
CA THR A 222 -6.17 15.20 -4.11
C THR A 222 -6.25 15.93 -5.43
N GLY A 223 -7.08 16.97 -5.47
CA GLY A 223 -7.29 17.75 -6.69
C GLY A 223 -6.12 18.68 -6.99
N GLU A 224 -5.93 19.00 -8.27
CA GLU A 224 -4.89 19.94 -8.73
C GLU A 224 -5.00 21.29 -8.02
N LEU A 225 -6.21 21.85 -7.89
CA LEU A 225 -6.44 23.11 -7.17
C LEU A 225 -5.97 23.08 -5.70
N MET A 226 -6.13 21.95 -5.01
CA MET A 226 -5.64 21.80 -3.63
C MET A 226 -4.12 21.82 -3.61
N LEU A 227 -3.49 21.10 -4.53
CA LEU A 227 -2.03 21.06 -4.63
C LEU A 227 -1.46 22.41 -5.05
N SER A 228 -2.08 23.12 -5.99
CA SER A 228 -1.66 24.46 -6.43
C SER A 228 -1.73 25.52 -5.34
N SER A 229 -2.46 25.27 -4.24
CA SER A 229 -2.50 26.15 -3.07
C SER A 229 -1.30 25.97 -2.13
N LEU A 230 -0.55 24.88 -2.28
CA LEU A 230 0.67 24.64 -1.51
C LEU A 230 1.81 25.57 -1.97
N PRO A 231 2.85 25.75 -1.15
CA PRO A 231 4.04 26.49 -1.55
C PRO A 231 4.60 25.96 -2.87
N SER A 232 4.82 26.88 -3.82
CA SER A 232 5.34 26.55 -5.13
C SER A 232 6.68 25.83 -5.03
N LEU A 233 6.81 24.71 -5.73
CA LEU A 233 8.07 23.97 -5.84
C LEU A 233 8.88 24.50 -7.03
N SER A 234 10.20 24.22 -7.01
CA SER A 234 11.03 24.52 -8.17
C SER A 234 10.60 23.69 -9.37
N THR A 235 10.52 24.33 -10.53
CA THR A 235 10.26 23.67 -11.82
C THR A 235 11.52 23.47 -12.64
N GLU A 236 12.67 23.93 -12.14
CA GLU A 236 13.97 23.83 -12.80
C GLU A 236 15.06 23.48 -11.78
N GLN A 237 15.96 22.59 -12.17
CA GLN A 237 17.17 22.30 -11.42
C GLN A 237 18.33 22.12 -12.38
N LYS A 238 19.45 22.72 -12.03
CA LYS A 238 20.71 22.62 -12.77
C LYS A 238 21.85 22.39 -11.81
N GLU A 239 22.70 21.45 -12.13
CA GLU A 239 23.87 21.12 -11.33
C GLU A 239 25.05 20.74 -12.21
N GLN A 240 26.25 21.11 -11.78
CA GLN A 240 27.50 20.72 -12.41
C GLN A 240 28.26 19.82 -11.44
N PHE A 241 28.69 18.67 -11.95
CA PHE A 241 29.47 17.68 -11.24
C PHE A 241 30.89 17.68 -11.77
N ASP A 242 31.84 17.97 -10.88
CA ASP A 242 33.27 17.98 -11.18
C ASP A 242 33.93 16.76 -10.52
N ASP A 243 34.17 15.72 -11.30
CA ASP A 243 34.85 14.51 -10.83
C ASP A 243 36.35 14.59 -11.15
N VAL A 244 37.18 14.46 -10.11
CA VAL A 244 38.63 14.32 -10.27
C VAL A 244 38.95 12.83 -10.42
N VAL A 245 39.43 12.44 -11.60
CA VAL A 245 39.93 11.08 -11.85
C VAL A 245 41.46 11.09 -11.78
N CYS A 246 42.05 9.95 -11.39
CA CYS A 246 43.50 9.74 -11.28
C CYS A 246 44.27 10.43 -12.43
N CYS A 247 45.36 11.12 -12.07
CA CYS A 247 46.17 12.00 -12.94
C CYS A 247 45.61 13.42 -13.22
N TRP A 248 44.85 14.03 -12.30
CA TRP A 248 44.39 15.44 -12.39
C TRP A 248 43.48 15.73 -13.59
N ARG A 249 42.81 14.72 -14.13
CA ARG A 249 41.83 14.89 -15.20
C ARG A 249 40.48 15.27 -14.58
N HIS A 250 39.95 16.40 -14.99
CA HIS A 250 38.65 16.90 -14.56
C HIS A 250 37.59 16.38 -15.53
N ASN A 251 36.64 15.61 -15.01
CA ASN A 251 35.45 15.23 -15.73
C ASN A 251 34.32 16.15 -15.29
N VAL A 252 33.79 16.94 -16.22
CA VAL A 252 32.67 17.84 -15.95
C VAL A 252 31.41 17.27 -16.58
N ILE A 253 30.36 17.12 -15.79
CA ILE A 253 29.04 16.74 -16.26
C ILE A 253 28.05 17.79 -15.79
N VAL A 254 27.30 18.39 -16.71
CA VAL A 254 26.24 19.35 -16.36
C VAL A 254 24.89 18.69 -16.64
N LEU A 255 24.04 18.67 -15.63
CA LEU A 255 22.67 18.18 -15.71
C LEU A 255 21.71 19.34 -15.52
N GLU A 256 20.68 19.39 -16.33
CA GLU A 256 19.61 20.37 -16.23
C GLU A 256 18.26 19.69 -16.54
N LEU A 257 17.29 19.95 -15.67
CA LEU A 257 15.97 19.35 -15.67
C LEU A 257 14.94 20.46 -15.48
N GLN A 258 13.97 20.57 -16.40
CA GLN A 258 12.94 21.59 -16.35
C GLN A 258 11.56 21.02 -16.74
N THR A 259 10.54 21.42 -15.99
CA THR A 259 9.12 21.06 -16.23
C THR A 259 8.27 22.32 -16.30
N SER A 260 7.09 22.25 -16.92
CA SER A 260 6.13 23.36 -16.95
C SER A 260 5.34 23.51 -15.63
N SER A 261 5.21 22.42 -14.88
CA SER A 261 4.46 22.36 -13.61
C SER A 261 5.12 21.39 -12.63
N TRP A 262 4.89 21.64 -11.34
CA TRP A 262 5.24 20.74 -10.23
C TRP A 262 4.06 19.89 -9.76
N VAL A 263 2.87 20.09 -10.34
CA VAL A 263 1.69 19.25 -10.13
C VAL A 263 1.39 18.48 -11.40
N PHE A 264 1.27 17.16 -11.28
CA PHE A 264 0.89 16.28 -12.37
C PHE A 264 -0.39 15.51 -12.04
N THR A 265 -1.28 15.36 -13.02
CA THR A 265 -2.46 14.51 -12.86
C THR A 265 -2.12 13.07 -13.24
N ILE A 266 -2.55 12.12 -12.40
CA ILE A 266 -2.43 10.69 -12.70
C ILE A 266 -3.04 10.41 -14.08
N GLY A 267 -2.37 9.62 -14.92
CA GLY A 267 -2.83 9.32 -16.29
C GLY A 267 -2.60 10.41 -17.34
N GLN A 268 -1.94 11.52 -17.00
CA GLN A 268 -1.59 12.54 -17.99
C GLN A 268 -0.26 12.22 -18.70
N VAL A 269 -0.02 12.89 -19.83
CA VAL A 269 1.29 12.92 -20.49
C VAL A 269 2.03 14.18 -20.04
N VAL A 270 3.24 14.02 -19.51
CA VAL A 270 4.11 15.09 -19.04
C VAL A 270 5.26 15.26 -20.02
N SER A 271 5.57 16.51 -20.39
CA SER A 271 6.74 16.87 -21.19
C SER A 271 7.78 17.57 -20.31
N VAL A 272 9.01 17.08 -20.32
CA VAL A 272 10.12 17.54 -19.49
C VAL A 272 11.28 17.93 -20.39
N ARG A 273 11.80 19.14 -20.24
CA ARG A 273 13.04 19.53 -20.89
C ARG A 273 14.21 18.95 -20.11
N VAL A 274 15.06 18.22 -20.82
CA VAL A 274 16.26 17.59 -20.27
C VAL A 274 17.46 18.10 -21.04
N LYS A 275 18.50 18.52 -20.32
CA LYS A 275 19.81 18.82 -20.88
C LYS A 275 20.92 18.10 -20.12
N VAL A 276 21.80 17.47 -20.87
CA VAL A 276 22.98 16.76 -20.37
C VAL A 276 24.17 17.19 -21.19
N VAL A 277 25.18 17.78 -20.55
CA VAL A 277 26.45 18.13 -21.19
C VAL A 277 27.53 17.24 -20.62
N ASN A 278 28.19 16.46 -21.46
CA ASN A 278 29.24 15.54 -21.05
C ASN A 278 30.61 16.08 -21.49
N GLN A 279 31.25 16.87 -20.64
CA GLN A 279 32.63 17.35 -20.85
C GLN A 279 33.67 16.44 -20.20
N SER A 280 33.29 15.20 -19.85
CA SER A 280 34.24 14.20 -19.38
C SER A 280 35.03 13.59 -20.54
N HIS A 281 36.05 12.81 -20.20
CA HIS A 281 36.83 12.04 -21.18
C HIS A 281 36.19 10.69 -21.58
N ARG A 282 34.97 10.38 -21.13
CA ARG A 282 34.32 9.09 -21.34
C ARG A 282 32.87 9.28 -21.78
N GLN A 283 32.38 8.38 -22.60
CA GLN A 283 30.95 8.32 -22.90
C GLN A 283 30.16 7.92 -21.65
N LEU A 284 28.96 8.48 -21.50
CA LEU A 284 28.04 8.05 -20.46
C LEU A 284 27.64 6.58 -20.66
N ALA A 285 27.71 5.79 -19.60
CA ALA A 285 27.31 4.38 -19.63
C ALA A 285 25.78 4.22 -19.76
N TRP A 286 25.02 5.15 -19.17
CA TRP A 286 23.58 5.30 -19.35
C TRP A 286 23.13 6.67 -18.84
N CYS A 287 21.96 7.10 -19.32
CA CYS A 287 21.29 8.34 -18.98
C CYS A 287 19.78 8.04 -18.98
N SER A 288 19.08 8.36 -17.89
CA SER A 288 17.65 8.06 -17.79
C SER A 288 16.90 9.17 -17.05
N LEU A 289 15.67 9.44 -17.50
CA LEU A 289 14.69 10.26 -16.80
C LEU A 289 13.74 9.33 -16.03
N LEU A 290 13.54 9.60 -14.74
CA LEU A 290 12.78 8.75 -13.84
C LEU A 290 11.67 9.54 -13.16
N LEU A 291 10.48 8.95 -13.04
CA LEU A 291 9.53 9.34 -12.01
C LEU A 291 9.69 8.35 -10.86
N VAL A 292 10.06 8.85 -9.68
CA VAL A 292 10.35 8.04 -8.50
C VAL A 292 9.28 8.27 -7.45
N ARG A 293 8.60 7.20 -7.05
CA ARG A 293 7.72 7.20 -5.87
C ARG A 293 8.57 7.02 -4.62
N GLN A 294 8.35 7.87 -3.64
CA GLN A 294 8.97 7.82 -2.33
C GLN A 294 7.90 7.56 -1.29
N VAL A 295 7.99 6.43 -0.59
CA VAL A 295 7.11 6.10 0.52
C VAL A 295 7.90 6.22 1.81
N GLN A 296 7.37 7.00 2.75
CA GLN A 296 7.98 7.25 4.04
C GLN A 296 7.12 6.64 5.14
N PHE A 297 7.79 6.00 6.10
CA PHE A 297 7.19 5.27 7.20
C PHE A 297 7.71 5.84 8.51
N HIS A 298 6.80 6.14 9.43
CA HIS A 298 7.15 6.55 10.79
C HIS A 298 6.73 5.45 11.75
N ALA A 299 7.61 5.04 12.65
CA ALA A 299 7.24 4.07 13.67
C ALA A 299 8.04 4.27 14.95
N GLN A 300 7.41 3.94 16.07
CA GLN A 300 8.02 3.83 17.38
C GLN A 300 8.53 2.40 17.60
N SER A 301 9.63 2.30 18.33
CA SER A 301 10.15 1.02 18.81
C SER A 301 9.13 0.38 19.76
N ARG A 302 8.92 -0.93 19.62
CA ARG A 302 7.97 -1.67 20.45
C ARG A 302 8.36 -1.72 21.93
N TYR A 303 9.67 -1.67 22.22
CA TYR A 303 10.22 -1.91 23.56
C TYR A 303 10.94 -0.70 24.15
N GLU A 304 11.14 0.36 23.38
CA GLU A 304 11.91 1.53 23.78
C GLU A 304 11.22 2.80 23.32
N ASP A 305 11.44 3.91 24.03
CA ASP A 305 10.94 5.22 23.64
C ASP A 305 11.85 5.85 22.57
N VAL A 306 11.89 5.22 21.39
CA VAL A 306 12.68 5.65 20.24
C VAL A 306 11.82 5.56 18.99
N ALA A 307 11.70 6.67 18.27
CA ALA A 307 11.08 6.71 16.95
C ALA A 307 12.13 6.59 15.85
N ASP A 308 11.75 5.99 14.73
CA ASP A 308 12.56 5.90 13.52
C ASP A 308 11.69 6.23 12.29
N CYS A 309 12.36 6.70 11.24
CA CYS A 309 11.74 7.06 9.99
C CYS A 309 12.46 6.33 8.86
N ARG A 310 11.71 5.52 8.11
CA ARG A 310 12.24 4.73 7.01
C ARG A 310 11.68 5.22 5.70
N GLN A 311 12.52 5.27 4.68
CA GLN A 311 12.12 5.63 3.32
C GLN A 311 12.33 4.46 2.35
N PHE A 312 11.41 4.31 1.41
CA PHE A 312 11.49 3.37 0.32
C PHE A 312 11.19 4.08 -1.01
N CYS A 313 12.12 3.99 -1.96
CA CYS A 313 11.99 4.57 -3.29
C CYS A 313 11.71 3.48 -4.33
N THR A 314 10.87 3.78 -5.31
CA THR A 314 10.61 2.90 -6.46
C THR A 314 10.49 3.75 -7.72
N ASP A 315 11.23 3.37 -8.75
CA ASP A 315 11.14 3.99 -10.06
C ASP A 315 9.82 3.52 -10.70
N VAL A 316 8.85 4.41 -10.85
CA VAL A 316 7.52 4.11 -11.40
C VAL A 316 7.42 4.41 -12.90
N VAL A 317 8.31 5.27 -13.39
CA VAL A 317 8.55 5.50 -14.82
C VAL A 317 10.06 5.55 -15.04
N CYS A 318 10.54 4.95 -16.12
CA CYS A 318 11.91 5.05 -16.58
C CYS A 318 11.91 5.30 -18.09
N VAL A 319 12.47 6.43 -18.52
CA VAL A 319 12.71 6.74 -19.92
C VAL A 319 14.22 6.76 -20.14
N ASP A 320 14.71 5.80 -20.90
CA ASP A 320 16.12 5.76 -21.29
C ASP A 320 16.40 6.82 -22.35
N LEU A 321 17.42 7.63 -22.08
CA LEU A 321 17.87 8.70 -22.94
C LEU A 321 19.07 8.24 -23.76
N PRO A 322 19.35 8.90 -24.90
CA PRO A 322 20.54 8.59 -25.69
C PRO A 322 21.83 8.71 -24.87
N ASN A 323 22.81 7.86 -25.19
CA ASN A 323 24.14 7.97 -24.59
C ASN A 323 24.85 9.22 -25.12
N VAL A 324 25.28 10.09 -24.22
CA VAL A 324 26.02 11.32 -24.57
C VAL A 324 27.53 11.00 -24.63
N THR A 325 28.16 11.19 -25.79
CA THR A 325 29.60 10.92 -25.93
C THR A 325 30.44 12.02 -25.30
N SER A 326 31.75 11.81 -25.25
CA SER A 326 32.71 12.76 -24.67
C SER A 326 32.76 14.04 -25.50
N GLY A 327 32.47 15.17 -24.88
CA GLY A 327 32.42 16.50 -25.51
C GLY A 327 31.06 16.88 -26.08
N ASP A 328 30.09 15.96 -26.08
CA ASP A 328 28.76 16.20 -26.65
C ASP A 328 27.75 16.75 -25.63
N GLU A 329 26.64 17.25 -26.16
CA GLU A 329 25.45 17.58 -25.40
C GLU A 329 24.20 16.87 -25.94
N TYR A 330 23.28 16.57 -25.04
CA TYR A 330 21.91 16.16 -25.33
C TYR A 330 20.96 17.21 -24.78
N LEU A 331 20.02 17.68 -25.60
CA LEU A 331 18.99 18.63 -25.24
C LEU A 331 17.71 18.25 -25.98
N ASP A 332 16.67 17.86 -25.24
CA ASP A 332 15.37 17.53 -25.83
C ASP A 332 14.22 17.70 -24.82
N ASN A 333 12.99 17.74 -25.34
CA ASN A 333 11.77 17.60 -24.54
C ASN A 333 11.33 16.14 -24.55
N VAL A 334 11.51 15.48 -23.41
CA VAL A 334 11.18 14.07 -23.21
C VAL A 334 9.78 13.98 -22.63
N SER A 335 8.92 13.17 -23.25
CA SER A 335 7.54 12.96 -22.79
C SER A 335 7.35 11.57 -22.17
N PHE A 336 6.55 11.49 -21.11
CA PHE A 336 6.15 10.22 -20.52
C PHE A 336 4.70 10.26 -19.99
N HIS A 337 4.09 9.09 -19.85
CA HIS A 337 2.74 8.95 -19.30
C HIS A 337 2.81 8.62 -17.80
N VAL A 338 2.07 9.34 -16.97
CA VAL A 338 1.93 9.04 -15.52
C VAL A 338 1.01 7.81 -15.37
N PRO A 339 1.47 6.66 -14.84
CA PRO A 339 0.66 5.44 -14.77
C PRO A 339 -0.65 5.62 -13.99
N ASN A 340 -1.73 4.96 -14.44
CA ASN A 340 -3.08 5.10 -13.84
C ASN A 340 -3.24 4.36 -12.50
N ASP A 341 -2.32 3.45 -12.17
CA ASP A 341 -2.30 2.65 -10.94
C ASP A 341 -1.54 3.33 -9.79
N LEU A 342 -1.03 4.55 -10.02
CA LEU A 342 -0.41 5.34 -8.95
C LEU A 342 -1.46 5.92 -8.01
N VAL A 343 -1.02 6.17 -6.78
CA VAL A 343 -1.80 6.90 -5.78
C VAL A 343 -1.37 8.37 -5.76
N PRO A 344 -2.28 9.31 -5.46
CA PRO A 344 -1.93 10.71 -5.31
C PRO A 344 -0.91 10.94 -4.18
N THR A 345 -0.30 12.13 -4.18
CA THR A 345 0.59 12.57 -3.10
C THR A 345 -0.19 12.71 -1.79
N SER A 346 0.38 12.20 -0.69
CA SER A 346 -0.16 12.41 0.65
C SER A 346 -0.01 13.87 1.08
N LEU A 347 -1.12 14.52 1.43
CA LEU A 347 -1.12 15.91 1.92
C LEU A 347 -1.03 16.01 3.44
N HIS A 348 -1.67 15.07 4.13
CA HIS A 348 -1.74 15.06 5.58
C HIS A 348 -0.64 14.15 6.16
N PRO A 349 -0.03 14.54 7.29
CA PRO A 349 0.85 13.64 8.04
C PRO A 349 0.08 12.36 8.37
N CYS A 350 0.64 11.24 7.94
CA CYS A 350 0.15 9.90 8.25
C CYS A 350 1.37 9.03 8.51
N LEU A 351 1.16 7.97 9.28
CA LEU A 351 2.17 6.97 9.57
C LEU A 351 2.85 6.38 8.32
N VAL A 352 2.12 6.33 7.20
CA VAL A 352 2.65 6.05 5.86
C VAL A 352 2.31 7.22 4.94
N SER A 353 3.31 7.82 4.29
CA SER A 353 3.11 8.94 3.36
C SER A 353 3.79 8.70 2.01
N VAL A 354 3.20 9.23 0.94
CA VAL A 354 3.65 9.06 -0.45
C VAL A 354 3.98 10.41 -1.06
N ALA A 355 5.20 10.52 -1.60
CA ALA A 355 5.72 11.66 -2.34
C ALA A 355 6.35 11.21 -3.66
N TYR A 356 6.59 12.15 -4.57
CA TYR A 356 7.18 11.86 -5.87
C TYR A 356 8.32 12.82 -6.22
N LYS A 357 9.28 12.32 -6.98
CA LYS A 357 10.39 13.10 -7.54
C LYS A 357 10.58 12.76 -9.00
N LEU A 358 10.74 13.78 -9.82
CA LEU A 358 11.24 13.66 -11.18
C LEU A 358 12.76 13.73 -11.12
N MET A 359 13.45 12.70 -11.58
CA MET A 359 14.91 12.58 -11.45
C MET A 359 15.57 12.39 -12.81
N LEU A 360 16.67 13.10 -13.04
CA LEU A 360 17.58 12.84 -14.14
C LEU A 360 18.82 12.18 -13.56
N ARG A 361 19.14 10.98 -14.03
CA ARG A 361 20.25 10.19 -13.51
C ARG A 361 21.18 9.77 -14.64
N VAL A 362 22.47 9.91 -14.42
CA VAL A 362 23.52 9.52 -15.38
C VAL A 362 24.61 8.71 -14.69
N LYS A 363 25.31 7.88 -15.47
CA LYS A 363 26.50 7.17 -14.98
C LYS A 363 27.68 7.34 -15.92
N ASN A 364 28.81 7.71 -15.34
CA ASN A 364 30.09 7.85 -16.02
C ASN A 364 31.24 7.37 -15.13
N GLY A 365 31.21 6.08 -14.77
CA GLY A 365 32.04 5.53 -13.67
C GLY A 365 31.41 5.81 -12.31
N THR A 366 31.24 7.09 -11.97
CA THR A 366 30.42 7.61 -10.87
C THR A 366 28.97 7.81 -11.32
N SER A 367 28.03 7.86 -10.37
CA SER A 367 26.61 8.11 -10.67
C SER A 367 26.23 9.49 -10.16
N HIS A 368 25.62 10.30 -11.01
CA HIS A 368 25.16 11.65 -10.69
C HIS A 368 23.66 11.74 -10.91
N GLU A 369 22.99 12.51 -10.06
CA GLU A 369 21.55 12.72 -10.15
C GLU A 369 21.15 14.11 -9.70
N ILE A 370 20.15 14.67 -10.39
CA ILE A 370 19.40 15.84 -9.95
C ILE A 370 17.91 15.47 -9.92
N GLY A 371 17.09 16.21 -9.18
CA GLY A 371 15.66 15.88 -9.17
C GLY A 371 14.74 16.92 -8.54
N LEU A 372 13.62 17.14 -9.22
CA LEU A 372 12.57 18.04 -8.81
C LEU A 372 11.50 17.31 -8.00
N PRO A 373 11.08 17.83 -6.84
CA PRO A 373 9.89 17.34 -6.18
C PRO A 373 8.66 17.63 -7.04
N VAL A 374 7.75 16.66 -7.14
CA VAL A 374 6.49 16.81 -7.87
C VAL A 374 5.35 16.22 -7.06
N TYR A 375 4.15 16.75 -7.23
CA TYR A 375 2.94 16.21 -6.66
C TYR A 375 2.09 15.52 -7.70
N LEU A 376 1.45 14.42 -7.31
CA LEU A 376 0.48 13.72 -8.13
C LEU A 376 -0.93 14.01 -7.62
N ALA A 377 -1.77 14.55 -8.49
CA ALA A 377 -3.18 14.77 -8.30
C ALA A 377 -4.00 13.55 -8.78
N THR A 378 -5.15 13.32 -8.14
CA THR A 378 -6.19 12.47 -8.71
C THR A 378 -6.82 13.14 -9.92
N LYS A 379 -7.33 12.32 -10.86
CA LYS A 379 -8.13 12.80 -12.00
C LYS A 379 -9.43 13.48 -11.56
#